data_AF-E3HLF3-F1
#
_entry.id   AF-E3HLF3-F1
#
_cell.length_a   1.000
_cell.length_b   1.000
_cell.length_c   1.000
_cell.angle_alpha   90.00
_cell.angle_beta   90.00
_cell.angle_gamma   90.00
#
_symmetry.space_group_name_H-M   'P 1'
#
loop_
_entity.id
_entity.type
_entity.pdbx_description
1 polymer ?
#
loop_
_entity_poly.entity_id
_entity_poly.type
_entity_poly.pdbx_seq_one_letter_code
_entity_poly.pdbx_strand_id
1 'polypeptide(L)' 'MTESEALALASHRHYKGGLYLYVGTARHSETEESLVVYEHLWPHERGLWVRPADMFFGQLPDGAPRFAPLRPAE' A
#
# COMPACT_ATOMS: atom_id res chain seq x y z
N MET A 1 15.99 -6.39 4.13
CA MET A 1 16.41 -5.54 3.00
C MET A 1 16.70 -4.15 3.52
N THR A 2 17.59 -3.42 2.86
CA THR A 2 17.83 -1.99 3.15
C THR A 2 16.64 -1.15 2.68
N GLU A 3 16.54 0.09 3.16
CA GLU A 3 15.52 1.02 2.67
C GLU A 3 15.66 1.28 1.16
N SER A 4 16.90 1.39 0.65
CA SER A 4 17.16 1.60 -0.78
C SER A 4 16.71 0.40 -1.63
N GLU A 5 16.93 -0.83 -1.17
CA GLU A 5 16.44 -2.04 -1.83
C GLU A 5 14.90 -2.09 -1.83
N ALA A 6 14.28 -1.74 -0.70
CA ALA A 6 12.82 -1.66 -0.60
C ALA A 6 12.25 -0.58 -1.52
N LEU A 7 12.89 0.59 -1.62
CA LEU A 7 12.44 1.70 -2.45
C LEU A 7 12.44 1.35 -3.95
N ALA A 8 13.39 0.54 -4.40
CA ALA A 8 13.44 0.08 -5.79
C ALA A 8 12.25 -0.84 -6.17
N LEU A 9 11.67 -1.53 -5.18
CA LEU A 9 10.56 -2.44 -5.37
C LEU A 9 9.20 -1.80 -5.06
N ALA A 10 9.16 -0.92 -4.06
CA ALA A 10 7.94 -0.31 -3.57
C ALA A 10 7.18 0.41 -4.68
N SER A 11 5.86 0.34 -4.59
CA SER A 11 4.96 1.16 -5.41
C SER A 11 4.29 2.25 -4.59
N HIS A 12 4.19 2.09 -3.27
CA HIS A 12 3.54 3.06 -2.38
C HIS A 12 4.35 3.29 -1.09
N ARG A 13 4.20 4.50 -0.54
CA ARG A 13 4.69 4.88 0.78
C ARG A 13 3.51 5.27 1.67
N HIS A 14 3.39 4.64 2.82
CA HIS A 14 2.41 5.03 3.83
C HIS A 14 2.80 6.37 4.46
N TYR A 15 1.84 7.18 4.90
CA TYR A 15 2.12 8.47 5.54
C TYR A 15 3.03 8.37 6.79
N LYS A 16 3.09 7.19 7.43
CA LYS A 16 4.02 6.91 8.54
C LYS A 16 5.44 6.49 8.11
N GLY A 17 5.76 6.56 6.81
CA GLY A 17 7.09 6.28 6.27
C GLY A 17 7.32 4.85 5.76
N GLY A 18 6.45 3.88 6.08
CA GLY A 18 6.60 2.50 5.61
C GLY A 18 6.51 2.36 4.09
N LEU A 19 7.30 1.43 3.53
CA LEU A 19 7.35 1.14 2.09
C LEU A 19 6.59 -0.14 1.78
N TYR A 20 5.76 -0.08 0.74
CA TYR A 20 4.84 -1.14 0.39
C TYR A 20 4.82 -1.41 -1.12
N LEU A 21 4.65 -2.68 -1.47
CA LEU A 21 4.35 -3.12 -2.83
C LEU A 21 2.85 -3.40 -2.95
N TYR A 22 2.13 -2.58 -3.71
CA TYR A 22 0.81 -2.92 -4.20
C TYR A 22 0.88 -4.13 -5.13
N VAL A 23 0.12 -5.18 -4.81
CA VAL A 23 0.03 -6.41 -5.60
C VAL A 23 -1.18 -6.35 -6.53
N GLY A 24 -2.33 -5.92 -6.02
CA GLY A 24 -3.56 -5.85 -6.79
C GLY A 24 -4.79 -5.51 -5.95
N THR A 25 -5.93 -5.35 -6.62
CA THR A 25 -7.25 -5.26 -5.96
C THR A 25 -7.97 -6.59 -6.14
N ALA A 26 -8.50 -7.14 -5.05
CA ALA A 26 -9.28 -8.35 -4.99
C ALA A 26 -10.71 -8.07 -4.51
N ARG A 27 -11.59 -9.05 -4.68
CA ARG A 27 -12.99 -9.00 -4.22
C ARG A 27 -13.14 -9.96 -3.04
N HIS A 28 -13.68 -9.48 -1.93
CA HIS A 28 -14.03 -10.33 -0.79
C HIS A 28 -15.21 -11.23 -1.17
N SER A 29 -15.09 -12.56 -1.02
CA SER A 29 -16.10 -13.50 -1.56
C SER A 29 -17.46 -13.40 -0.87
N GLU A 30 -17.47 -13.13 0.43
CA GLU A 30 -18.71 -13.12 1.23
C GLU A 30 -19.45 -11.78 1.19
N THR A 31 -18.72 -10.68 0.99
CA THR A 31 -19.26 -9.30 1.12
C THR A 31 -19.19 -8.52 -0.18
N GLU A 32 -18.51 -9.06 -1.19
CA GLU A 32 -18.21 -8.36 -2.44
C GLU A 32 -17.49 -7.02 -2.25
N GLU A 33 -16.81 -6.80 -1.13
CA GLU A 33 -16.04 -5.59 -0.90
C GLU A 33 -14.73 -5.59 -1.69
N SER A 34 -14.34 -4.42 -2.22
CA SER A 34 -13.04 -4.24 -2.87
C SER A 34 -11.94 -4.17 -1.81
N LEU A 35 -10.98 -5.08 -1.87
CA LEU A 35 -9.82 -5.11 -0.99
C LEU A 35 -8.54 -4.89 -1.79
N VAL A 36 -7.60 -4.12 -1.26
CA VAL A 36 -6.23 -4.04 -1.78
C VAL A 36 -5.38 -5.11 -1.12
N VAL A 37 -4.71 -5.92 -1.95
CA VAL A 37 -3.65 -6.84 -1.55
C VAL A 37 -2.32 -6.12 -1.76
N TYR A 38 -1.51 -6.06 -0.71
CA TYR A 38 -0.24 -5.35 -0.74
C TYR A 38 0.76 -6.01 0.23
N GLU A 39 2.04 -5.79 -0.03
CA GLU A 39 3.12 -6.34 0.78
C GLU A 39 3.85 -5.22 1.53
N HIS A 40 4.08 -5.40 2.82
CA HIS A 40 4.99 -4.57 3.59
C HIS A 40 6.44 -4.95 3.23
N LEU A 41 7.28 -3.97 2.90
CA LEU A 41 8.68 -4.19 2.52
C LEU A 41 9.68 -3.73 3.58
N TRP A 42 9.41 -2.59 4.24
CA TRP A 42 10.34 -1.93 5.16
C TRP A 42 9.61 -0.89 6.03
N PRO A 43 9.98 -0.68 7.32
CA PRO A 43 11.20 -1.16 8.02
C PRO A 43 11.07 -2.48 8.77
N HIS A 44 9.84 -2.92 9.02
CA HIS A 44 9.54 -4.17 9.72
C HIS A 44 9.63 -5.41 8.83
N GLU A 45 9.28 -6.57 9.39
CA GLU A 45 9.22 -7.83 8.67
C GLU A 45 8.30 -7.76 7.43
N ARG A 46 8.69 -8.47 6.38
CA ARG A 46 7.86 -8.57 5.17
C ARG A 46 6.61 -9.40 5.42
N GLY A 47 5.54 -9.05 4.75
CA GLY A 47 4.30 -9.82 4.85
C GLY A 47 3.22 -9.28 3.94
N LEU A 48 2.32 -10.15 3.52
CA LEU A 48 1.13 -9.80 2.76
C LEU A 48 0.03 -9.32 3.71
N TRP A 49 -0.61 -8.23 3.30
CA TRP A 49 -1.71 -7.60 4.00
C TRP A 49 -2.88 -7.38 3.04
N VAL A 50 -4.08 -7.35 3.62
CA VAL A 50 -5.31 -6.95 2.93
C VAL A 50 -5.96 -5.79 3.67
N ARG A 51 -6.56 -4.86 2.92
CA ARG A 51 -7.27 -3.70 3.48
C ARG A 51 -8.39 -3.27 2.55
N PRO A 52 -9.52 -2.71 3.05
CA PRO A 52 -10.52 -2.08 2.20
C PRO A 52 -9.90 -1.05 1.25
N ALA A 53 -10.29 -1.09 -0.02
CA ALA A 53 -9.73 -0.25 -1.08
C ALA A 53 -9.90 1.24 -0.76
N ASP A 54 -11.09 1.65 -0.29
CA ASP A 54 -11.40 3.03 0.07
C ASP A 54 -10.51 3.54 1.22
N MET A 55 -10.07 2.66 2.11
CA MET A 55 -9.13 3.04 3.16
C MET A 55 -7.69 3.14 2.67
N PHE A 56 -7.30 2.30 1.71
CA PHE A 56 -5.96 2.29 1.12
C PHE A 56 -5.75 3.54 0.24
N PHE A 57 -6.68 3.79 -0.69
CA PHE A 57 -6.66 4.95 -1.58
C PHE A 57 -7.22 6.23 -0.93
N GLY A 58 -7.73 6.13 0.30
CA GLY A 58 -8.25 7.25 1.05
C GLY A 58 -7.19 8.28 1.47
N GLN A 59 -7.67 9.45 1.88
CA GLN A 59 -6.85 10.58 2.30
C GLN A 59 -6.86 10.78 3.83
N LEU A 60 -5.89 11.53 4.31
CA LEU A 60 -5.83 12.13 5.64
C LEU A 60 -6.68 13.43 5.67
N PRO A 61 -6.95 14.00 6.86
CA PRO A 61 -7.74 15.24 6.97
C PRO A 61 -7.17 16.44 6.22
N ASP A 62 -5.87 16.46 5.97
CA ASP A 62 -5.16 17.48 5.20
C ASP A 62 -5.17 17.23 3.68
N GLY A 63 -5.87 16.17 3.22
CA GLY A 63 -5.97 15.78 1.82
C GLY A 63 -4.80 14.92 1.32
N ALA A 64 -3.76 14.68 2.12
CA ALA A 64 -2.66 13.82 1.71
C ALA A 64 -3.12 12.35 1.58
N PRO A 65 -2.64 11.59 0.57
CA PRO A 65 -2.98 10.18 0.45
C PRO A 65 -2.42 9.38 1.62
N ARG A 66 -3.20 8.41 2.13
CA ARG A 66 -2.73 7.50 3.18
C ARG A 66 -1.56 6.64 2.70
N PHE A 67 -1.64 6.18 1.45
CA PHE A 67 -0.57 5.50 0.73
C PHE A 67 -0.27 6.29 -0.55
N ALA A 68 0.82 7.07 -0.53
CA ALA A 68 1.25 7.85 -1.68
C ALA A 68 1.93 6.95 -2.72
N PRO A 69 1.58 7.02 -4.01
CA PRO A 69 2.30 6.30 -5.06
C PRO A 69 3.73 6.86 -5.19
N LEU A 70 4.71 5.97 -5.36
CA LEU A 70 6.13 6.32 -5.48
C LEU A 70 6.58 6.51 -6.92
N ARG A 71 5.81 6.00 -7.89
CA ARG A 71 5.99 6.22 -9.31
C ARG A 71 4.73 6.90 -9.86
N PRO A 72 4.86 7.83 -10.82
CA PRO A 72 3.69 8.41 -11.47
C PRO A 72 2.84 7.30 -12.09
N ALA A 73 1.51 7.42 -11.97
CA ALA A 73 0.62 6.63 -12.81
C ALA A 73 0.84 7.10 -14.26
N GLU A 74 1.12 6.17 -15.17
CA GLU A 74 1.10 6.44 -16.62
C GLU A 74 -0.29 6.87 -17.07
#